data_AF-A0A2E2T3W4-F1
#
_entry.id   AF-A0A2E2T3W4-F1
#
_cell.length_a   1.000
_cell.length_b   1.000
_cell.length_c   1.000
_cell.angle_alpha   90.00
_cell.angle_beta   90.00
_cell.angle_gamma   90.00
#
_symmetry.space_group_name_H-M   'P 1'
#
loop_
_entity.id
_entity.type
_entity.pdbx_description
1 polymer ?
#
loop_
_entity_poly.entity_id
_entity_poly.type
_entity_poly.pdbx_seq_one_letter_code
_entity_poly.pdbx_strand_id
1 'polypeptide(L)'
;MYPLWLLIANLIARLGGMVILLLIGHHFAPDQLAGYFTALATIGLAVTIAQAGCGPLLIRLYQTNQIKVTVGICTLRVALAFVATAFVITTTDIPLSPILLMPLAAALATDWIITGRGQLSQITLIAVLGQVAGVVIAIIAIATDSNLALFAIAPAVSLTSLIAGSLFALREQAPQQTAVSKLTRKYVINIIGFTLLAGALPNLDFVLLGQNLPDGARDNLMLAQRIFLITAAIIASISAALFAKRQAGLLRDIWLITPPLAITAILLFIPETLVLLFYGTTNADLVTLLRTGAFWPVFLAMISRQTLISQETENRLFPGWLCLALLIFSGPVLPAFTHEVDTMIVMQLRLTFCLILILVCHRNPILRSKPA
;
A
#
# COMPACT_ATOMS: atom_id res chain seq x y z
N MET A 1 3.42 -6.75 24.67
CA MET A 1 2.96 -7.72 23.65
C MET A 1 2.24 -7.09 22.45
N TYR A 2 1.70 -5.86 22.55
CA TYR A 2 1.01 -5.13 21.47
C TYR A 2 1.69 -5.15 20.08
N PRO A 3 3.02 -4.95 19.94
CA PRO A 3 3.63 -4.84 18.61
C PRO A 3 3.91 -6.18 17.91
N LEU A 4 3.88 -7.31 18.63
CA LEU A 4 4.25 -8.61 18.06
C LEU A 4 3.13 -9.15 17.17
N TRP A 5 1.88 -9.10 17.62
CA TRP A 5 0.73 -9.63 16.87
C TRP A 5 0.47 -8.88 15.57
N LEU A 6 0.61 -7.55 15.57
CA LEU A 6 0.52 -6.74 14.34
C LEU A 6 1.66 -7.06 13.37
N LEU A 7 2.87 -7.28 13.88
CA LEU A 7 4.02 -7.66 13.06
C LEU A 7 3.81 -9.06 12.46
N ILE A 8 3.31 -10.01 13.24
CA ILE A 8 2.97 -11.36 12.76
C ILE A 8 1.83 -11.30 11.73
N ALA A 9 0.75 -10.57 11.99
CA ALA A 9 -0.37 -10.42 11.06
C ALA A 9 0.09 -9.86 9.71
N ASN A 10 0.91 -8.81 9.74
CA ASN A 10 1.50 -8.24 8.53
C ASN A 10 2.43 -9.23 7.84
N LEU A 11 3.32 -9.92 8.59
CA LEU A 11 4.23 -10.91 8.02
C LEU A 11 3.46 -12.03 7.32
N ILE A 12 2.41 -12.56 7.94
CA ILE A 12 1.53 -13.59 7.35
C ILE A 12 0.87 -13.06 6.07
N ALA A 13 0.28 -11.86 6.12
CA ALA A 13 -0.35 -11.26 4.94
C ALA A 13 0.63 -11.09 3.77
N ARG A 14 1.92 -10.83 4.05
CA ARG A 14 2.94 -10.66 3.01
C ARG A 14 3.51 -11.99 2.52
N LEU A 15 3.77 -12.94 3.42
CA LEU A 15 4.19 -14.29 3.04
C LEU A 15 3.12 -15.00 2.22
N GLY A 16 1.85 -14.90 2.61
CA GLY A 16 0.74 -15.44 1.81
C GLY A 16 0.69 -14.81 0.41
N GLY A 17 0.88 -13.49 0.31
CA GLY A 17 0.97 -12.80 -0.98
C GLY A 17 2.17 -13.25 -1.84
N MET A 18 3.32 -13.58 -1.23
CA MET A 18 4.48 -14.14 -1.93
C MET A 18 4.22 -15.57 -2.40
N VAL A 19 3.58 -16.41 -1.57
CA VAL A 19 3.22 -17.78 -1.94
C VAL A 19 2.24 -17.77 -3.12
N ILE A 20 1.21 -16.92 -3.06
CA ILE A 20 0.28 -16.72 -4.18
C ILE A 20 1.03 -16.30 -5.44
N LEU A 21 1.97 -15.36 -5.32
CA LEU A 21 2.79 -14.89 -6.44
C LEU A 21 3.61 -16.02 -7.05
N LEU A 22 4.28 -16.84 -6.23
CA LEU A 22 5.07 -17.97 -6.69
C LEU A 22 4.19 -19.00 -7.41
N LEU A 23 3.01 -19.29 -6.87
CA LEU A 23 2.06 -20.24 -7.46
C LEU A 23 1.61 -19.79 -8.85
N ILE A 24 1.14 -18.54 -8.99
CA ILE A 24 0.66 -18.04 -10.29
C ILE A 24 1.82 -17.74 -11.25
N GLY A 25 2.97 -17.31 -10.73
CA GLY A 25 4.13 -16.89 -11.50
C GLY A 25 4.82 -18.02 -12.27
N HIS A 26 4.74 -19.26 -11.79
CA HIS A 26 5.29 -20.43 -12.49
C HIS A 26 4.30 -21.08 -13.46
N HIS A 27 3.01 -20.73 -13.36
CA HIS A 27 1.96 -21.42 -14.12
C HIS A 27 1.41 -20.57 -15.27
N PHE A 28 1.17 -19.29 -15.03
CA PHE A 28 0.59 -18.39 -16.02
C PHE A 28 1.67 -17.70 -16.86
N ALA A 29 1.30 -17.36 -18.10
CA ALA A 29 2.19 -16.66 -19.01
C ALA A 29 2.45 -15.21 -18.55
N PRO A 30 3.63 -14.63 -18.86
CA PRO A 30 4.02 -13.30 -18.39
C PRO A 30 3.06 -12.16 -18.78
N ASP A 31 2.46 -12.24 -19.97
CA ASP A 31 1.47 -11.29 -20.51
C ASP A 31 0.16 -11.32 -19.70
N GLN A 32 -0.33 -12.50 -19.36
CA GLN A 32 -1.53 -12.66 -18.53
C GLN A 32 -1.29 -12.15 -17.10
N LEU A 33 -0.10 -12.42 -16.55
CA LEU A 33 0.31 -11.92 -15.23
C LEU A 33 0.46 -10.39 -15.23
N ALA A 34 1.03 -9.82 -16.29
CA ALA A 34 1.14 -8.38 -16.46
C ALA A 34 -0.23 -7.70 -16.54
N GLY A 35 -1.19 -8.27 -17.29
CA GLY A 35 -2.57 -7.80 -17.34
C GLY A 35 -3.25 -7.84 -15.96
N TYR A 36 -3.08 -8.95 -15.23
CA TYR A 36 -3.58 -9.09 -13.86
C TYR A 36 -2.94 -8.07 -12.89
N PHE A 37 -1.63 -7.88 -12.94
CA PHE A 37 -0.93 -6.91 -12.09
C PHE A 37 -1.28 -5.47 -12.41
N THR A 38 -1.49 -5.13 -13.69
CA THR A 38 -1.98 -3.81 -14.12
C THR A 38 -3.37 -3.53 -13.52
N ALA A 39 -4.27 -4.51 -13.58
CA ALA A 39 -5.59 -4.38 -12.97
C ALA A 39 -5.51 -4.23 -11.45
N LEU A 40 -4.66 -5.04 -10.79
CA LEU A 40 -4.43 -4.94 -9.35
C LEU A 40 -3.82 -3.61 -8.93
N ALA A 41 -2.87 -3.06 -9.70
CA ALA A 41 -2.24 -1.78 -9.40
C ALA A 41 -3.24 -0.63 -9.50
N THR A 42 -4.02 -0.61 -10.58
CA THR A 42 -5.09 0.37 -10.83
C THR A 42 -6.15 0.31 -9.75
N ILE A 43 -6.67 -0.89 -9.45
CA ILE A 43 -7.66 -1.07 -8.39
C ILE A 43 -7.05 -0.82 -7.01
N GLY A 44 -5.75 -1.08 -6.83
CA GLY A 44 -4.99 -0.73 -5.63
C GLY A 44 -5.00 0.77 -5.33
N LEU A 45 -4.99 1.62 -6.37
CA LEU A 45 -5.18 3.07 -6.19
C LEU A 45 -6.62 3.41 -5.77
N ALA A 46 -7.62 2.77 -6.37
CA ALA A 46 -9.02 2.93 -5.94
C ALA A 46 -9.24 2.48 -4.48
N VAL A 47 -8.63 1.35 -4.09
CA VAL A 47 -8.59 0.87 -2.70
C VAL A 47 -7.93 1.88 -1.78
N THR A 48 -6.83 2.51 -2.20
CA THR A 48 -6.14 3.53 -1.42
C THR A 48 -7.04 4.73 -1.13
N ILE A 49 -7.78 5.20 -2.14
CA ILE A 49 -8.76 6.29 -1.98
C ILE A 49 -9.86 5.87 -0.98
N ALA A 50 -10.38 4.64 -1.11
CA ALA A 50 -11.36 4.07 -0.19
C ALA A 50 -10.81 3.82 1.23
N GLN A 51 -9.49 3.71 1.39
CA GLN A 51 -8.80 3.52 2.67
C GLN A 51 -8.19 4.81 3.25
N ALA A 52 -8.34 5.95 2.59
CA ALA A 52 -7.80 7.22 3.07
C ALA A 52 -8.31 7.53 4.49
N GLY A 53 -7.40 7.76 5.43
CA GLY A 53 -7.73 7.96 6.84
C GLY A 53 -8.13 6.69 7.62
N CYS A 54 -8.03 5.50 7.02
CA CYS A 54 -8.15 4.24 7.76
C CYS A 54 -6.90 3.97 8.62
N GLY A 55 -7.03 3.11 9.63
CA GLY A 55 -5.93 2.79 10.55
C GLY A 55 -5.75 3.85 11.64
N PRO A 56 -4.66 4.64 11.69
CA PRO A 56 -4.34 5.50 12.85
C PRO A 56 -5.43 6.50 13.21
N LEU A 57 -6.12 7.08 12.21
CA LEU A 57 -7.16 8.08 12.44
C LEU A 57 -8.45 7.47 12.99
N LEU A 58 -9.00 6.43 12.35
CA LEU A 58 -10.21 5.75 12.84
C LEU A 58 -9.99 5.10 14.22
N ILE A 59 -8.81 4.50 14.45
CA ILE A 59 -8.44 3.95 15.77
C ILE A 59 -8.49 5.05 16.84
N ARG A 60 -7.89 6.22 16.57
CA ARG A 60 -7.87 7.34 17.52
C ARG A 60 -9.24 7.99 17.71
N LEU A 61 -10.06 8.10 16.66
CA LEU A 61 -11.43 8.62 16.78
C LEU A 61 -12.32 7.67 17.59
N TYR A 62 -12.14 6.36 17.42
CA TYR A 62 -12.82 5.34 18.21
C TYR A 62 -12.41 5.41 19.69
N GLN A 63 -11.10 5.50 19.96
CA GLN A 63 -10.57 5.61 21.34
C GLN A 63 -10.97 6.90 22.05
N THR A 64 -11.15 8.01 21.31
CA THR A 64 -11.60 9.32 21.84
C THR A 64 -13.12 9.50 21.84
N ASN A 65 -13.87 8.42 21.54
CA ASN A 65 -15.33 8.40 21.51
C ASN A 65 -15.98 9.45 20.58
N GLN A 66 -15.32 9.80 19.46
CA GLN A 66 -15.83 10.74 18.46
C GLN A 66 -16.67 10.02 17.39
N ILE A 67 -17.77 9.39 17.80
CA ILE A 67 -18.57 8.51 16.95
C ILE A 67 -19.13 9.25 15.72
N LYS A 68 -19.63 10.48 15.88
CA LYS A 68 -20.19 11.27 14.75
C LYS A 68 -19.18 11.47 13.61
N VAL A 69 -17.93 11.79 13.96
CA VAL A 69 -16.84 11.99 12.99
C VAL A 69 -16.43 10.65 12.37
N THR A 70 -16.40 9.59 13.17
CA THR A 70 -16.11 8.21 12.72
C THR A 70 -17.12 7.77 11.66
N VAL A 71 -18.42 7.92 11.93
CA VAL A 71 -19.49 7.57 10.98
C VAL A 71 -19.36 8.39 9.70
N GLY A 72 -19.15 9.71 9.81
CA GLY A 72 -18.98 10.58 8.64
C GLY A 72 -17.79 10.18 7.75
N ILE A 73 -16.67 9.75 8.34
CA ILE A 73 -15.51 9.24 7.59
C ILE A 73 -15.84 7.89 6.95
N CYS A 74 -16.49 6.97 7.66
CA CYS A 74 -16.91 5.69 7.10
C CYS A 74 -17.86 5.86 5.91
N THR A 75 -18.86 6.75 6.00
CA THR A 75 -19.77 7.03 4.89
C THR A 75 -19.05 7.65 3.70
N LEU A 76 -18.12 8.58 3.96
CA LEU A 76 -17.30 9.18 2.90
C LEU A 76 -16.46 8.13 2.18
N ARG A 77 -15.85 7.18 2.91
CA ARG A 77 -15.04 6.09 2.33
C ARG A 77 -15.85 5.20 1.41
N VAL A 78 -17.09 4.85 1.78
CA VAL A 78 -18.00 4.06 0.93
C VAL A 78 -18.37 4.84 -0.33
N ALA A 79 -18.73 6.12 -0.21
CA ALA A 79 -19.02 6.97 -1.37
C ALA A 79 -17.82 7.07 -2.32
N LEU A 80 -16.61 7.29 -1.77
CA LEU A 80 -15.38 7.34 -2.54
C LEU A 80 -15.04 6.00 -3.20
N ALA A 81 -15.33 4.87 -2.56
CA ALA A 81 -15.15 3.55 -3.17
C ALA A 81 -16.04 3.36 -4.40
N PHE A 82 -17.31 3.79 -4.33
CA PHE A 82 -18.20 3.74 -5.50
C PHE A 82 -17.71 4.65 -6.63
N VAL A 83 -17.34 5.90 -6.31
CA VAL A 83 -16.81 6.84 -7.30
C VAL A 83 -15.53 6.31 -7.95
N ALA A 84 -14.59 5.78 -7.15
CA ALA A 84 -13.35 5.23 -7.66
C ALA A 84 -13.58 3.97 -8.51
N THR A 85 -14.50 3.10 -8.11
CA THR A 85 -14.84 1.89 -8.90
C THR A 85 -15.51 2.28 -10.22
N ALA A 86 -16.45 3.23 -10.20
CA ALA A 86 -17.07 3.75 -11.41
C ALA A 86 -16.03 4.38 -12.34
N PHE A 87 -15.11 5.18 -11.78
CA PHE A 87 -14.02 5.78 -12.55
C PHE A 87 -13.14 4.72 -13.23
N VAL A 88 -12.72 3.68 -12.50
CA VAL A 88 -11.94 2.57 -13.07
C VAL A 88 -12.69 1.89 -14.23
N ILE A 89 -13.98 1.59 -14.04
CA ILE A 89 -14.81 0.98 -15.11
C ILE A 89 -14.90 1.88 -16.35
N THR A 90 -14.99 3.20 -16.17
CA THR A 90 -15.14 4.13 -17.30
C THR A 90 -13.84 4.50 -18.00
N THR A 91 -12.69 4.31 -17.36
CA THR A 91 -11.39 4.83 -17.84
C THR A 91 -10.39 3.74 -18.17
N THR A 92 -10.70 2.48 -17.87
CA THR A 92 -9.78 1.36 -18.11
C THR A 92 -10.50 0.19 -18.73
N ASP A 93 -9.78 -0.58 -19.55
CA ASP A 93 -10.28 -1.79 -20.21
C ASP A 93 -10.30 -3.02 -19.29
N ILE A 94 -10.35 -2.80 -17.97
CA ILE A 94 -10.38 -3.90 -17.00
C ILE A 94 -11.72 -4.62 -17.14
N PRO A 95 -11.73 -5.94 -17.41
CA PRO A 95 -12.96 -6.69 -17.57
C PRO A 95 -13.79 -6.64 -16.29
N LEU A 96 -15.12 -6.68 -16.45
CA LEU A 96 -16.06 -6.69 -15.33
C LEU A 96 -15.86 -7.99 -14.54
N SER A 97 -15.06 -7.89 -13.48
CA SER A 97 -14.47 -9.02 -12.79
C SER A 97 -14.52 -8.81 -11.28
N PRO A 98 -14.34 -9.89 -10.48
CA PRO A 98 -14.45 -9.81 -9.02
C PRO A 98 -13.50 -8.79 -8.38
N ILE A 99 -12.42 -8.42 -9.07
CA ILE A 99 -11.41 -7.47 -8.61
C ILE A 99 -11.99 -6.07 -8.33
N LEU A 100 -13.09 -5.71 -8.99
CA LEU A 100 -13.81 -4.45 -8.78
C LEU A 100 -14.50 -4.36 -7.42
N LEU A 101 -14.64 -5.47 -6.68
CA LEU A 101 -15.21 -5.47 -5.32
C LEU A 101 -14.21 -4.98 -4.25
N MET A 102 -12.91 -4.95 -4.56
CA MET A 102 -11.86 -4.64 -3.58
C MET A 102 -12.01 -3.25 -2.94
N PRO A 103 -12.30 -2.15 -3.67
CA PRO A 103 -12.46 -0.83 -3.05
C PRO A 103 -13.61 -0.80 -2.03
N LEU A 104 -14.72 -1.48 -2.35
CA LEU A 104 -15.87 -1.55 -1.45
C LEU A 104 -15.54 -2.38 -0.20
N ALA A 105 -14.92 -3.55 -0.38
CA ALA A 105 -14.48 -4.39 0.75
C ALA A 105 -13.50 -3.62 1.65
N ALA A 106 -12.60 -2.84 1.06
CA ALA A 106 -11.66 -2.00 1.77
C ALA A 106 -12.34 -0.84 2.54
N ALA A 107 -13.36 -0.21 1.95
CA ALA A 107 -14.15 0.83 2.62
C ALA A 107 -14.90 0.29 3.85
N LEU A 108 -15.43 -0.93 3.74
CA LEU A 108 -16.22 -1.59 4.78
C LEU A 108 -15.38 -2.32 5.84
N ALA A 109 -14.07 -2.46 5.63
CA ALA A 109 -13.17 -3.16 6.55
C ALA A 109 -13.28 -2.63 7.99
N THR A 110 -13.51 -3.55 8.93
CA THR A 110 -13.76 -3.27 10.35
C THR A 110 -12.54 -3.47 11.25
N ASP A 111 -11.37 -3.76 10.66
CA ASP A 111 -10.13 -4.07 11.39
C ASP A 111 -9.71 -2.96 12.37
N TRP A 112 -10.06 -1.72 12.07
CA TRP A 112 -9.79 -0.56 12.93
C TRP A 112 -10.58 -0.59 14.25
N ILE A 113 -11.76 -1.21 14.29
CA ILE A 113 -12.55 -1.40 15.53
C ILE A 113 -11.84 -2.39 16.43
N ILE A 114 -11.43 -3.53 15.87
CA ILE A 114 -10.72 -4.60 16.57
C ILE A 114 -9.38 -4.08 17.10
N THR A 115 -8.66 -3.33 16.26
CA THR A 115 -7.41 -2.66 16.65
C THR A 115 -7.65 -1.63 17.75
N GLY A 116 -8.74 -0.85 17.66
CA GLY A 116 -9.14 0.13 18.66
C GLY A 116 -9.48 -0.47 20.02
N ARG A 117 -9.97 -1.72 20.05
CA ARG A 117 -10.20 -2.52 21.26
C ARG A 117 -8.93 -3.21 21.80
N GLY A 118 -7.81 -3.15 21.08
CA GLY A 118 -6.56 -3.79 21.45
C GLY A 118 -6.50 -5.31 21.21
N GLN A 119 -7.44 -5.87 20.42
CA GLN A 119 -7.56 -7.32 20.18
C GLN A 119 -6.72 -7.79 19.01
N LEU A 120 -5.41 -7.53 19.08
CA LEU A 120 -4.51 -7.71 17.95
C LEU A 120 -4.31 -9.17 17.52
N SER A 121 -4.55 -10.14 18.42
CA SER A 121 -4.54 -11.56 18.07
C SER A 121 -5.62 -11.93 17.05
N GLN A 122 -6.76 -11.25 17.09
CA GLN A 122 -7.85 -11.46 16.12
C GLN A 122 -7.45 -10.91 14.73
N ILE A 123 -6.68 -9.83 14.67
CA ILE A 123 -6.16 -9.28 13.40
C ILE A 123 -5.23 -10.30 12.73
N THR A 124 -4.40 -10.98 13.51
CA THR A 124 -3.56 -12.07 13.00
C THR A 124 -4.41 -13.20 12.42
N LEU A 125 -5.49 -13.59 13.09
CA LEU A 125 -6.38 -14.64 12.62
C LEU A 125 -7.14 -14.23 11.34
N ILE A 126 -7.61 -12.98 11.26
CA ILE A 126 -8.21 -12.40 10.04
C ILE A 126 -7.20 -12.48 8.88
N ALA A 127 -5.95 -12.09 9.12
CA ALA A 127 -4.90 -12.16 8.10
C ALA A 127 -4.65 -13.60 7.64
N VAL A 128 -4.57 -14.57 8.55
CA VAL A 128 -4.42 -16.00 8.21
C VAL A 128 -5.58 -16.48 7.34
N LEU A 129 -6.83 -16.25 7.77
CA LEU A 129 -8.02 -16.70 7.03
C LEU A 129 -8.06 -16.09 5.63
N GLY A 130 -7.76 -14.79 5.51
CA GLY A 130 -7.66 -14.11 4.23
C GLY A 130 -6.61 -14.73 3.30
N GLN A 131 -5.41 -15.00 3.81
CA GLN A 131 -4.35 -15.62 2.99
C GLN A 131 -4.66 -17.06 2.61
N VAL A 132 -5.25 -17.86 3.50
CA VAL A 132 -5.67 -19.24 3.19
C VAL A 132 -6.69 -19.24 2.05
N ALA A 133 -7.70 -18.35 2.11
CA ALA A 133 -8.67 -18.21 1.03
C ALA A 133 -7.99 -17.81 -0.30
N GLY A 134 -7.04 -16.87 -0.28
CA GLY A 134 -6.27 -16.48 -1.46
C GLY A 134 -5.46 -17.62 -2.06
N VAL A 135 -4.79 -18.43 -1.23
CA VAL A 135 -4.03 -19.61 -1.68
C VAL A 135 -4.95 -20.67 -2.28
N VAL A 136 -6.10 -20.94 -1.66
CA VAL A 136 -7.08 -21.90 -2.19
C VAL A 136 -7.58 -21.46 -3.57
N ILE A 137 -7.96 -20.19 -3.74
CA ILE A 137 -8.38 -19.67 -5.05
C ILE A 137 -7.24 -19.69 -6.06
N ALA A 138 -5.99 -19.43 -5.66
CA ALA A 138 -4.83 -19.55 -6.54
C ALA A 138 -4.62 -20.98 -7.03
N ILE A 139 -4.78 -21.99 -6.15
CA ILE A 139 -4.72 -23.41 -6.53
C ILE A 139 -5.87 -23.75 -7.49
N ILE A 140 -7.08 -23.24 -7.26
CA ILE A 140 -8.21 -23.44 -8.17
C ILE A 140 -7.95 -22.79 -9.53
N ALA A 141 -7.35 -21.59 -9.56
CA ALA A 141 -7.00 -20.91 -10.80
C ALA A 141 -6.00 -21.74 -11.63
N ILE A 142 -5.00 -22.33 -10.98
CA ILE A 142 -4.04 -23.25 -11.61
C ILE A 142 -4.75 -24.52 -12.10
N ALA A 143 -5.59 -25.13 -11.28
CA ALA A 143 -6.26 -26.39 -11.63
C ALA A 143 -7.28 -26.23 -12.79
N THR A 144 -7.82 -25.03 -12.99
CA THR A 144 -8.85 -24.74 -14.00
C THR A 144 -8.34 -23.94 -15.19
N ASP A 145 -7.08 -23.49 -15.16
CA ASP A 145 -6.46 -22.58 -16.13
C ASP A 145 -7.36 -21.38 -16.48
N SER A 146 -8.05 -20.85 -15.47
CA SER A 146 -9.09 -19.83 -15.65
C SER A 146 -8.62 -18.45 -15.25
N ASN A 147 -8.60 -17.53 -16.22
CA ASN A 147 -8.35 -16.11 -15.98
C ASN A 147 -9.34 -15.53 -14.94
N LEU A 148 -10.61 -15.94 -14.97
CA LEU A 148 -11.60 -15.43 -14.01
C LEU A 148 -11.25 -15.81 -12.57
N ALA A 149 -10.72 -17.02 -12.36
CA ALA A 149 -10.22 -17.47 -11.06
C ALA A 149 -8.96 -16.71 -10.64
N LEU A 150 -8.06 -16.37 -11.57
CA LEU A 150 -6.89 -15.51 -11.32
C LEU A 150 -7.33 -14.12 -10.79
N PHE A 151 -8.32 -13.50 -11.43
CA PHE A 151 -8.87 -12.21 -10.99
C PHE A 151 -9.69 -12.29 -9.68
N ALA A 152 -10.08 -13.49 -9.23
CA ALA A 152 -10.81 -13.70 -7.99
C ALA A 152 -9.91 -13.83 -6.74
N ILE A 153 -8.60 -14.03 -6.91
CA ILE A 153 -7.66 -14.26 -5.79
C ILE A 153 -7.68 -13.09 -4.78
N ALA A 154 -7.40 -11.87 -5.24
CA ALA A 154 -7.33 -10.71 -4.34
C ALA A 154 -8.70 -10.36 -3.71
N PRO A 155 -9.82 -10.40 -4.44
CA PRO A 155 -11.17 -10.30 -3.86
C PRO A 155 -11.46 -11.33 -2.78
N ALA A 156 -11.07 -12.58 -2.98
CA ALA A 156 -11.29 -13.64 -2.00
C ALA A 156 -10.55 -13.34 -0.68
N VAL A 157 -9.31 -12.84 -0.76
CA VAL A 157 -8.56 -12.37 0.42
C VAL A 157 -9.32 -11.24 1.12
N SER A 158 -9.74 -10.20 0.37
CA SER A 158 -10.43 -9.04 0.93
C SER A 158 -11.79 -9.37 1.53
N LEU A 159 -12.60 -10.19 0.85
CA LEU A 159 -13.94 -10.58 1.29
C LEU A 159 -13.88 -11.47 2.52
N THR A 160 -12.99 -12.46 2.53
CA THR A 160 -12.80 -13.33 3.70
C THR A 160 -12.32 -12.52 4.90
N SER A 161 -11.41 -11.57 4.69
CA SER A 161 -10.94 -10.67 5.75
C SER A 161 -12.07 -9.77 6.27
N LEU A 162 -12.93 -9.26 5.39
CA LEU A 162 -14.10 -8.45 5.76
C LEU A 162 -15.12 -9.26 6.56
N ILE A 163 -15.43 -10.49 6.13
CA ILE A 163 -16.38 -11.36 6.84
C ILE A 163 -15.81 -11.70 8.22
N ALA A 164 -14.56 -12.15 8.30
CA ALA A 164 -13.93 -12.44 9.58
C ALA A 164 -13.87 -11.20 10.49
N GLY A 165 -13.46 -10.05 9.95
CA GLY A 165 -13.40 -8.78 10.68
C GLY A 165 -14.76 -8.30 11.17
N SER A 166 -15.82 -8.44 10.38
CA SER A 166 -17.17 -8.05 10.78
C SER A 166 -17.71 -8.95 11.90
N LEU A 167 -17.52 -10.26 11.80
CA LEU A 167 -17.88 -11.22 12.84
C LEU A 167 -17.17 -10.92 14.18
N PHE A 168 -15.88 -10.58 14.15
CA PHE A 168 -15.15 -10.20 15.36
C PHE A 168 -15.56 -8.82 15.90
N ALA A 169 -15.85 -7.86 15.02
CA ALA A 169 -16.30 -6.52 15.43
C ALA A 169 -17.69 -6.53 16.10
N LEU A 170 -18.57 -7.44 15.71
CA LEU A 170 -19.91 -7.63 16.30
C LEU A 170 -19.87 -8.14 17.75
N ARG A 171 -18.76 -8.72 18.20
CA ARG A 171 -18.61 -9.16 19.59
C ARG A 171 -18.56 -7.93 20.50
N GLU A 172 -19.52 -7.77 21.40
CA GLU A 172 -19.59 -6.60 22.29
C GLU A 172 -18.45 -6.62 23.31
N GLN A 173 -17.61 -5.60 23.25
CA GLN A 173 -16.58 -5.31 24.25
C GLN A 173 -16.36 -3.80 24.31
N ALA A 174 -16.26 -3.29 25.54
CA ALA A 174 -16.05 -1.87 25.77
C ALA A 174 -14.71 -1.41 25.16
N PRO A 175 -14.67 -0.24 24.51
CA PRO A 175 -13.43 0.32 23.99
C PRO A 175 -12.43 0.57 25.12
N GLN A 176 -11.14 0.30 24.88
CA GLN A 176 -10.07 0.81 25.74
C GLN A 176 -10.00 2.33 25.56
N GLN A 177 -10.69 3.04 26.45
CA GLN A 177 -10.64 4.50 26.48
C GLN A 177 -9.24 4.94 26.91
N THR A 178 -8.64 5.83 26.13
CA THR A 178 -7.38 6.47 26.50
C THR A 178 -7.68 7.94 26.82
N ALA A 179 -7.00 8.50 27.82
CA ALA A 179 -7.13 9.90 28.24
C ALA A 179 -6.50 10.88 27.23
N VAL A 180 -6.78 10.70 25.93
CA VAL A 180 -6.21 11.50 24.84
C VAL A 180 -7.17 12.63 24.52
N SER A 181 -6.61 13.83 24.29
CA SER A 181 -7.35 15.02 23.89
C SER A 181 -8.11 14.79 22.57
N LYS A 182 -9.23 15.50 22.40
CA LYS A 182 -10.01 15.48 21.16
C LYS A 182 -9.13 15.88 19.98
N LEU A 183 -9.18 15.11 18.89
CA LEU A 183 -8.43 15.42 17.68
C LEU A 183 -8.95 16.70 17.01
N THR A 184 -8.03 17.56 16.56
CA THR A 184 -8.38 18.80 15.84
C THR A 184 -8.65 18.51 14.36
N ARG A 185 -9.53 19.30 13.72
CA ARG A 185 -9.86 19.14 12.28
C ARG A 185 -8.62 19.18 11.38
N LYS A 186 -7.66 20.06 11.68
CA LYS A 186 -6.40 20.19 10.91
C LYS A 186 -5.57 18.90 10.99
N TYR A 187 -5.48 18.31 12.17
CA TYR A 187 -4.78 17.05 12.37
C TYR A 187 -5.43 15.90 11.59
N VAL A 188 -6.77 15.82 11.62
CA VAL A 188 -7.54 14.83 10.84
C VAL A 188 -7.24 14.92 9.35
N ILE A 189 -7.33 16.12 8.76
CA ILE A 189 -7.07 16.33 7.33
C ILE A 189 -5.62 15.97 6.96
N ASN A 190 -4.65 16.29 7.82
CA ASN A 190 -3.25 16.00 7.56
C ASN A 190 -2.96 14.48 7.58
N ILE A 191 -3.54 13.73 8.53
CA ILE A 191 -3.41 12.27 8.54
C ILE A 191 -4.03 11.65 7.28
N ILE A 192 -5.18 12.13 6.83
CA ILE A 192 -5.80 11.63 5.60
C ILE A 192 -4.83 11.80 4.43
N GLY A 193 -4.21 12.97 4.27
CA GLY A 193 -3.23 13.21 3.21
C GLY A 193 -2.01 12.29 3.28
N PHE A 194 -1.48 12.05 4.48
CA PHE A 194 -0.33 11.15 4.66
C PHE A 194 -0.67 9.68 4.46
N THR A 195 -1.85 9.24 4.89
CA THR A 195 -2.31 7.86 4.65
C THR A 195 -2.59 7.63 3.18
N LEU A 196 -3.19 8.61 2.49
CA LEU A 196 -3.40 8.57 1.04
C LEU A 196 -2.07 8.55 0.29
N LEU A 197 -1.11 9.41 0.64
CA LEU A 197 0.23 9.42 0.05
C LEU A 197 0.93 8.07 0.26
N ALA A 198 0.96 7.56 1.50
CA ALA A 198 1.64 6.31 1.82
C ALA A 198 1.03 5.09 1.09
N GLY A 199 -0.29 5.07 0.89
CA GLY A 199 -0.95 4.01 0.14
C GLY A 199 -0.82 4.16 -1.38
N ALA A 200 -0.74 5.40 -1.89
CA ALA A 200 -0.69 5.65 -3.32
C ALA A 200 0.72 5.43 -3.88
N LEU A 201 1.77 5.86 -3.18
CA LEU A 201 3.16 5.82 -3.63
C LEU A 201 3.60 4.48 -4.26
N PRO A 202 3.27 3.30 -3.71
CA PRO A 202 3.71 2.03 -4.27
C PRO A 202 3.09 1.68 -5.64
N ASN A 203 1.98 2.29 -6.01
CA ASN A 203 1.24 1.99 -7.24
C ASN A 203 1.10 3.19 -8.19
N LEU A 204 1.16 4.42 -7.67
CA LEU A 204 0.75 5.63 -8.38
C LEU A 204 1.60 5.85 -9.63
N ASP A 205 2.92 5.86 -9.47
CA ASP A 205 3.82 6.13 -10.60
C ASP A 205 3.84 4.98 -11.60
N PHE A 206 3.68 3.73 -11.14
CA PHE A 206 3.55 2.56 -12.02
C PHE A 206 2.31 2.62 -12.90
N VAL A 207 1.17 3.06 -12.36
CA VAL A 207 -0.07 3.23 -13.15
C VAL A 207 0.02 4.49 -14.03
N LEU A 208 0.39 5.64 -13.46
CA LEU A 208 0.37 6.91 -14.18
C LEU A 208 1.40 6.97 -15.33
N LEU A 209 2.62 6.48 -15.10
CA LEU A 209 3.66 6.51 -16.12
C LEU A 209 3.66 5.24 -16.97
N GLY A 210 3.22 4.11 -16.42
CA GLY A 210 3.14 2.85 -17.16
C GLY A 210 2.09 2.83 -18.27
N GLN A 211 1.03 3.64 -18.17
CA GLN A 211 0.02 3.76 -19.23
C GLN A 211 0.56 4.36 -20.53
N ASN A 212 1.67 5.11 -20.47
CA ASN A 212 2.27 5.76 -21.64
C ASN A 212 3.27 4.85 -22.38
N LEU A 213 3.55 3.65 -21.86
CA LEU A 213 4.51 2.71 -22.44
C LEU A 213 3.85 1.79 -23.48
N PRO A 214 4.63 1.34 -24.49
CA PRO A 214 4.23 0.23 -25.36
C PRO A 214 3.96 -1.06 -24.56
N ASP A 215 3.09 -1.94 -25.06
CA ASP A 215 2.58 -3.10 -24.31
C ASP A 215 3.69 -3.98 -23.71
N GLY A 216 4.74 -4.34 -24.48
CA GLY A 216 5.84 -5.16 -23.97
C GLY A 216 6.66 -4.51 -22.85
N ALA A 217 6.90 -3.21 -22.94
CA ALA A 217 7.62 -2.45 -21.91
C ALA A 217 6.75 -2.27 -20.64
N ARG A 218 5.44 -2.07 -20.83
CA ARG A 218 4.46 -2.00 -19.75
C ARG A 218 4.40 -3.32 -18.98
N ASP A 219 4.43 -4.44 -19.68
CA ASP A 219 4.34 -5.76 -19.05
C ASP A 219 5.56 -6.04 -18.17
N ASN A 220 6.77 -5.79 -18.68
CA ASN A 220 8.00 -5.87 -17.90
C ASN A 220 7.95 -4.95 -16.66
N LEU A 221 7.42 -3.74 -16.81
CA LEU A 221 7.28 -2.78 -15.70
C LEU A 221 6.33 -3.30 -14.61
N MET A 222 5.22 -3.92 -14.97
CA MET A 222 4.22 -4.45 -14.03
C MET A 222 4.70 -5.72 -13.33
N LEU A 223 5.47 -6.56 -14.02
CA LEU A 223 6.18 -7.69 -13.41
C LEU A 223 7.23 -7.22 -12.40
N ALA A 224 8.00 -6.16 -12.73
CA ALA A 224 8.96 -5.57 -11.80
C ALA A 224 8.27 -4.91 -10.60
N GLN A 225 7.16 -4.19 -10.84
CA GLN A 225 6.35 -3.57 -9.80
C GLN A 225 6.00 -4.57 -8.70
N ARG A 226 5.64 -5.82 -9.06
CA ARG A 226 5.23 -6.80 -8.07
C ARG A 226 6.36 -7.19 -7.10
N ILE A 227 7.60 -7.25 -7.59
CA ILE A 227 8.79 -7.46 -6.75
C ILE A 227 9.06 -6.21 -5.88
N PHE A 228 8.90 -5.00 -6.43
CA PHE A 228 9.00 -3.77 -5.63
C PHE A 228 7.91 -3.66 -4.56
N LEU A 229 6.69 -4.13 -4.83
CA LEU A 229 5.58 -4.13 -3.88
C LEU A 229 5.82 -5.03 -2.68
N ILE A 230 6.53 -6.15 -2.86
CA ILE A 230 7.01 -6.98 -1.75
C ILE A 230 7.87 -6.14 -0.79
N THR A 231 8.74 -5.31 -1.36
CA THR A 231 9.61 -4.44 -0.58
C THR A 231 8.84 -3.33 0.13
N ALA A 232 7.93 -2.67 -0.60
CA ALA A 232 7.03 -1.66 -0.02
C ALA A 232 6.20 -2.23 1.13
N ALA A 233 5.76 -3.48 0.99
CA ALA A 233 5.01 -4.20 2.00
C ALA A 233 5.83 -4.47 3.28
N ILE A 234 7.11 -4.83 3.16
CA ILE A 234 8.03 -4.98 4.30
C ILE A 234 8.21 -3.63 5.02
N ILE A 235 8.46 -2.56 4.26
CA ILE A 235 8.59 -1.19 4.79
C ILE A 235 7.31 -0.80 5.56
N ALA A 236 6.13 -1.01 4.97
CA ALA A 236 4.86 -0.69 5.61
C ALA A 236 4.65 -1.49 6.92
N SER A 237 5.04 -2.77 6.95
CA SER A 237 4.95 -3.61 8.14
C SER A 237 5.84 -3.09 9.27
N ILE A 238 7.09 -2.78 8.96
CA ILE A 238 8.05 -2.23 9.92
C ILE A 238 7.59 -0.86 10.41
N SER A 239 7.16 0.01 9.50
CA SER A 239 6.60 1.32 9.84
C SER A 239 5.41 1.22 10.79
N ALA A 240 4.48 0.29 10.55
CA ALA A 240 3.35 0.05 11.43
C ALA A 240 3.80 -0.45 12.83
N ALA A 241 4.78 -1.35 12.89
CA ALA A 241 5.31 -1.86 14.15
C ALA A 241 6.07 -0.77 14.96
N LEU A 242 6.85 0.07 14.28
CA LEU A 242 7.57 1.19 14.89
C LEU A 242 6.60 2.25 15.43
N PHE A 243 5.56 2.57 14.65
CA PHE A 243 4.47 3.46 15.09
C PHE A 243 3.76 2.92 16.33
N ALA A 244 3.41 1.62 16.34
CA ALA A 244 2.74 0.99 17.48
C ALA A 244 3.61 0.99 18.74
N LYS A 245 4.94 0.86 18.60
CA LYS A 245 5.88 0.94 19.72
C LYS A 245 6.28 2.38 20.11
N ARG A 246 5.82 3.41 19.38
CA ARG A 246 6.26 4.82 19.52
C ARG A 246 7.78 4.97 19.58
N GLN A 247 8.49 4.21 18.75
CA GLN A 247 9.96 4.20 18.75
C GLN A 247 10.49 5.43 18.03
N ALA A 248 11.34 6.20 18.72
CA ALA A 248 11.97 7.40 18.18
C ALA A 248 13.50 7.28 18.17
N GLY A 249 14.16 8.16 17.41
CA GLY A 249 15.62 8.24 17.34
C GLY A 249 16.29 7.22 16.42
N LEU A 250 17.57 6.95 16.68
CA LEU A 250 18.46 6.16 15.82
C LEU A 250 17.94 4.73 15.58
N LEU A 251 17.32 4.11 16.60
CA LEU A 251 16.83 2.75 16.53
C LEU A 251 15.71 2.60 15.47
N ARG A 252 14.80 3.58 15.38
CA ARG A 252 13.76 3.63 14.35
C ARG A 252 14.39 3.69 12.96
N ASP A 253 15.42 4.52 12.81
CA ASP A 253 16.07 4.77 11.53
C ASP A 253 16.83 3.53 11.04
N ILE A 254 17.51 2.81 11.94
CA ILE A 254 18.16 1.52 11.63
C ILE A 254 17.12 0.50 11.16
N TRP A 255 16.07 0.25 11.95
CA TRP A 255 15.06 -0.75 11.60
C TRP A 255 14.33 -0.44 10.29
N LEU A 256 14.14 0.84 9.97
CA LEU A 256 13.44 1.25 8.76
C LEU A 256 14.32 1.27 7.50
N ILE A 257 15.62 1.53 7.63
CA ILE A 257 16.54 1.68 6.48
C ILE A 257 17.31 0.39 6.19
N THR A 258 17.66 -0.41 7.19
CA THR A 258 18.47 -1.62 7.00
C THR A 258 17.81 -2.64 6.05
N PRO A 259 16.52 -2.99 6.18
CA PRO A 259 15.90 -3.97 5.28
C PRO A 259 15.79 -3.48 3.82
N PRO A 260 15.39 -2.22 3.54
CA PRO A 260 15.46 -1.66 2.20
C PRO A 260 16.87 -1.67 1.60
N LEU A 261 17.90 -1.35 2.38
CA LEU A 261 19.30 -1.42 1.91
C LEU A 261 19.70 -2.85 1.54
N ALA A 262 19.31 -3.84 2.36
CA ALA A 262 19.55 -5.24 2.05
C ALA A 262 18.85 -5.66 0.74
N ILE A 263 17.60 -5.22 0.54
CA ILE A 263 16.86 -5.51 -0.69
C ILE A 263 17.49 -4.80 -1.90
N THR A 264 17.94 -3.55 -1.76
CA THR A 264 18.70 -2.86 -2.80
C THR A 264 19.95 -3.64 -3.19
N ALA A 265 20.70 -4.17 -2.21
CA ALA A 265 21.86 -5.02 -2.51
C ALA A 265 21.45 -6.29 -3.28
N ILE A 266 20.37 -6.97 -2.87
CA ILE A 266 19.87 -8.15 -3.58
C ILE A 266 19.48 -7.81 -5.02
N LEU A 267 18.77 -6.69 -5.24
CA LEU A 267 18.34 -6.25 -6.57
C LEU A 267 19.53 -5.83 -7.47
N LEU A 268 20.62 -5.33 -6.89
CA LEU A 268 21.83 -4.97 -7.63
C LEU A 268 22.65 -6.21 -8.01
N PHE A 269 22.89 -7.09 -7.05
CA PHE A 269 23.85 -8.20 -7.20
C PHE A 269 23.23 -9.49 -7.73
N ILE A 270 21.95 -9.77 -7.43
CA ILE A 270 21.30 -11.04 -7.75
C ILE A 270 19.89 -10.88 -8.37
N PRO A 271 19.67 -9.98 -9.34
CA PRO A 271 18.34 -9.80 -9.96
C PRO A 271 17.89 -11.03 -10.77
N GLU A 272 18.80 -11.75 -11.42
CA GLU A 272 18.49 -12.91 -12.25
C GLU A 272 17.87 -14.06 -11.45
N THR A 273 18.43 -14.36 -10.27
CA THR A 273 17.89 -15.40 -9.38
C THR A 273 16.51 -15.02 -8.86
N LEU A 274 16.23 -13.73 -8.61
CA LEU A 274 14.89 -13.29 -8.20
C LEU A 274 13.88 -13.48 -9.32
N VAL A 275 14.24 -13.11 -10.55
CA VAL A 275 13.36 -13.25 -11.71
C VAL A 275 13.04 -14.72 -11.98
N LEU A 276 14.07 -15.58 -11.95
CA LEU A 276 13.89 -17.03 -12.07
C LEU A 276 13.04 -17.61 -10.93
N LEU A 277 13.25 -17.15 -9.69
CA LEU A 277 12.49 -17.62 -8.53
C LEU A 277 11.01 -17.27 -8.60
N PHE A 278 10.65 -16.09 -9.12
CA PHE A 278 9.25 -15.64 -9.14
C PHE A 278 8.49 -16.03 -10.39
N TYR A 279 9.16 -16.12 -11.53
CA TYR A 279 8.52 -16.29 -12.84
C TYR A 279 8.97 -17.53 -13.61
N GLY A 280 9.86 -18.34 -13.05
CA GLY A 280 10.37 -19.58 -13.67
C GLY A 280 11.19 -19.38 -14.95
N THR A 281 11.37 -18.14 -15.40
CA THR A 281 12.07 -17.76 -16.64
C THR A 281 12.96 -16.54 -16.39
N THR A 282 14.01 -16.38 -17.18
CA THR A 282 14.90 -15.21 -17.11
C THR A 282 14.65 -14.28 -18.28
N ASN A 283 14.26 -13.03 -18.00
CA ASN A 283 14.10 -11.97 -19.00
C ASN A 283 15.14 -10.85 -18.74
N ALA A 284 15.98 -10.57 -19.74
CA ALA A 284 17.07 -9.60 -19.63
C ALA A 284 16.59 -8.16 -19.40
N ASP A 285 15.46 -7.77 -19.99
CA ASP A 285 14.88 -6.44 -19.85
C ASP A 285 14.34 -6.24 -18.43
N LEU A 286 13.64 -7.25 -17.91
CA LEU A 286 13.16 -7.28 -16.53
C LEU A 286 14.32 -7.24 -15.51
N VAL A 287 15.39 -7.99 -15.76
CA VAL A 287 16.59 -7.98 -14.91
C VAL A 287 17.25 -6.60 -14.89
N THR A 288 17.39 -5.98 -16.07
CA THR A 288 17.94 -4.63 -16.20
C THR A 288 17.07 -3.60 -15.48
N LEU A 289 15.75 -3.72 -15.61
CA LEU A 289 14.78 -2.85 -14.95
C LEU A 289 14.86 -2.97 -13.41
N LEU A 290 14.96 -4.19 -12.86
CA LEU A 290 15.12 -4.41 -11.43
C LEU A 290 16.41 -3.79 -10.88
N ARG A 291 17.52 -3.89 -11.64
CA ARG A 291 18.79 -3.30 -11.28
C ARG A 291 18.73 -1.77 -11.28
N THR A 292 18.13 -1.17 -12.31
CA THR A 292 17.92 0.29 -12.39
C THR A 292 17.03 0.80 -11.27
N GLY A 293 16.00 0.02 -10.92
CA GLY A 293 15.06 0.34 -9.86
C GLY A 293 15.51 0.02 -8.44
N ALA A 294 16.73 -0.50 -8.24
CA ALA A 294 17.15 -1.06 -6.97
C ALA A 294 17.12 -0.07 -5.79
N PHE A 295 17.24 1.24 -6.03
CA PHE A 295 17.19 2.28 -5.00
C PHE A 295 15.76 2.73 -4.65
N TRP A 296 14.76 2.36 -5.44
CA TRP A 296 13.35 2.69 -5.19
C TRP A 296 12.86 2.30 -3.78
N PRO A 297 13.17 1.10 -3.25
CA PRO A 297 12.94 0.74 -1.85
C PRO A 297 13.45 1.76 -0.82
N VAL A 298 14.66 2.29 -1.03
CA VAL A 298 15.31 3.20 -0.07
C VAL A 298 14.61 4.55 -0.09
N PHE A 299 14.26 5.07 -1.27
CA PHE A 299 13.48 6.30 -1.38
C PHE A 299 12.11 6.17 -0.70
N LEU A 300 11.41 5.05 -0.94
CA LEU A 300 10.13 4.78 -0.29
C LEU A 300 10.27 4.69 1.24
N ALA A 301 11.32 4.03 1.75
CA ALA A 301 11.61 3.93 3.17
C ALA A 301 11.89 5.31 3.80
N MET A 302 12.65 6.16 3.11
CA MET A 302 12.90 7.53 3.55
C MET A 302 11.62 8.37 3.59
N ILE A 303 10.73 8.25 2.60
CA ILE A 303 9.44 8.94 2.62
C ILE A 303 8.54 8.39 3.73
N SER A 304 8.53 7.06 3.93
CA SER A 304 7.79 6.42 5.02
C SER A 304 8.27 6.93 6.39
N ARG A 305 9.58 7.09 6.55
CA ARG A 305 10.20 7.68 7.75
C ARG A 305 9.66 9.09 8.02
N GLN A 306 9.69 9.95 7.00
CA GLN A 306 9.22 11.34 7.15
C GLN A 306 7.70 11.40 7.38
N THR A 307 6.96 10.46 6.80
CA THR A 307 5.53 10.31 7.02
C THR A 307 5.23 9.95 8.48
N LEU A 308 5.97 8.99 9.06
CA LEU A 308 5.85 8.63 10.48
C LEU A 308 6.15 9.82 11.41
N ILE A 309 7.25 10.54 11.16
CA ILE A 309 7.61 11.74 11.93
C ILE A 309 6.48 12.78 11.82
N SER A 310 5.95 12.98 10.62
CA SER A 310 4.94 14.01 10.39
C SER A 310 3.58 13.65 10.97
N GLN A 311 3.27 12.37 11.13
CA GLN A 311 2.06 11.91 11.84
C GLN A 311 2.10 12.19 13.35
N GLU A 312 3.30 12.36 13.92
CA GLU A 312 3.50 12.69 15.33
C GLU A 312 3.51 14.21 15.59
N THR A 313 3.71 15.04 14.55
CA THR A 313 3.78 16.50 14.67
C THR A 313 2.54 17.19 14.10
N GLU A 314 1.95 18.14 14.83
CA GLU A 314 0.93 19.03 14.27
C GLU A 314 1.57 20.07 13.34
N ASN A 315 1.57 19.81 12.03
CA ASN A 315 2.05 20.77 11.03
C ASN A 315 0.88 21.58 10.45
N ARG A 316 1.11 22.88 10.19
CA ARG A 316 0.13 23.78 9.55
C ARG A 316 0.05 23.59 8.03
N LEU A 317 1.17 23.22 7.42
CA LEU A 317 1.19 22.80 6.02
C LEU A 317 0.77 21.33 5.93
N PHE A 318 0.11 21.01 4.82
CA PHE A 318 -0.40 19.69 4.47
C PHE A 318 0.55 19.00 3.47
N PRO A 319 1.82 18.69 3.83
CA PRO A 319 2.82 18.24 2.87
C PRO A 319 2.43 16.93 2.18
N GLY A 320 1.69 16.04 2.86
CA GLY A 320 1.17 14.82 2.24
C GLY A 320 0.27 15.10 1.05
N TRP A 321 -0.64 16.07 1.18
CA TRP A 321 -1.52 16.51 0.10
C TRP A 321 -0.75 17.21 -1.02
N LEU A 322 0.25 18.01 -0.68
CA LEU A 322 1.05 18.74 -1.67
C LEU A 322 1.92 17.79 -2.51
N CYS A 323 2.56 16.80 -1.88
CA CYS A 323 3.25 15.72 -2.58
C CYS A 323 2.31 14.95 -3.50
N LEU A 324 1.11 14.58 -3.00
CA LEU A 324 0.15 13.82 -3.78
C LEU A 324 -0.36 14.61 -5.00
N ALA A 325 -0.70 15.88 -4.82
CA ALA A 325 -1.08 16.76 -5.93
C ALA A 325 0.05 16.85 -6.95
N LEU A 326 1.29 17.06 -6.51
CA LEU A 326 2.43 17.13 -7.40
C LEU A 326 2.65 15.83 -8.20
N LEU A 327 2.53 14.67 -7.58
CA LEU A 327 2.65 13.39 -8.27
C LEU A 327 1.52 13.20 -9.30
N ILE A 328 0.28 13.53 -8.95
CA ILE A 328 -0.85 13.39 -9.88
C ILE A 328 -0.71 14.35 -11.07
N PHE A 329 -0.41 15.62 -10.83
CA PHE A 329 -0.31 16.62 -11.90
C PHE A 329 0.96 16.51 -12.74
N SER A 330 2.07 16.01 -12.16
CA SER A 330 3.31 15.81 -12.93
C SER A 330 3.24 14.63 -13.89
N GLY A 331 2.38 13.63 -13.63
CA GLY A 331 2.17 12.48 -14.53
C GLY A 331 1.90 12.88 -15.98
N PRO A 332 0.79 13.57 -16.28
CA PRO A 332 0.41 13.94 -17.65
C PRO A 332 1.31 15.01 -18.28
N VAL A 333 2.13 15.73 -17.49
CA VAL A 333 3.03 16.78 -18.00
C VAL A 333 4.36 16.18 -18.49
N LEU A 334 4.74 15.00 -18.00
CA LEU A 334 5.97 14.33 -18.41
C LEU A 334 5.83 13.75 -19.83
N PRO A 335 6.92 13.73 -20.62
CA PRO A 335 6.89 13.15 -21.96
C PRO A 335 6.60 11.64 -21.89
N ALA A 336 5.99 11.10 -22.95
CA ALA A 336 5.83 9.66 -23.10
C ALA A 336 7.22 9.03 -23.34
N PHE A 337 7.61 8.10 -22.47
CA PHE A 337 8.85 7.35 -22.60
C PHE A 337 8.62 6.11 -23.46
N THR A 338 9.60 5.74 -24.27
CA THR A 338 9.55 4.52 -25.10
C THR A 338 10.10 3.30 -24.39
N HIS A 339 10.86 3.48 -23.31
CA HIS A 339 11.54 2.41 -22.57
C HIS A 339 11.17 2.41 -21.09
N GLU A 340 10.98 1.20 -20.52
CA GLU A 340 10.67 1.01 -19.10
C GLU A 340 11.76 1.55 -18.16
N VAL A 341 13.02 1.53 -18.60
CA VAL A 341 14.19 1.98 -17.83
C VAL A 341 14.12 3.49 -17.55
N ASP A 342 13.82 4.29 -18.58
CA ASP A 342 13.69 5.74 -18.45
C ASP A 342 12.53 6.10 -17.52
N THR A 343 11.42 5.38 -17.67
CA THR A 343 10.25 5.50 -16.80
C THR A 343 10.66 5.25 -15.34
N MET A 344 11.41 4.19 -15.06
CA MET A 344 11.86 3.84 -13.70
C MET A 344 12.80 4.88 -13.09
N ILE A 345 13.67 5.51 -13.90
CA ILE A 345 14.53 6.61 -13.44
C ILE A 345 13.66 7.80 -13.03
N VAL A 346 12.67 8.15 -13.85
CA VAL A 346 11.75 9.27 -13.57
C VAL A 346 10.90 9.02 -12.33
N MET A 347 10.45 7.79 -12.08
CA MET A 347 9.79 7.42 -10.81
C MET A 347 10.69 7.72 -9.61
N GLN A 348 11.96 7.34 -9.66
CA GLN A 348 12.90 7.59 -8.58
C GLN A 348 13.19 9.09 -8.38
N LEU A 349 13.26 9.87 -9.46
CA LEU A 349 13.38 11.33 -9.39
C LEU A 349 12.14 11.98 -8.73
N ARG A 350 10.93 11.52 -9.08
CA ARG A 350 9.67 11.98 -8.46
C ARG A 350 9.62 11.68 -6.96
N LEU A 351 10.04 10.48 -6.55
CA LEU A 351 10.18 10.13 -5.13
C LEU A 351 11.21 11.01 -4.42
N THR A 352 12.36 11.26 -5.06
CA THR A 352 13.41 12.13 -4.52
C THR A 352 12.89 13.56 -4.32
N PHE A 353 12.17 14.09 -5.31
CA PHE A 353 11.54 15.41 -5.20
C PHE A 353 10.54 15.45 -4.04
N CYS A 354 9.68 14.44 -3.89
CA CYS A 354 8.76 14.34 -2.76
C CYS A 354 9.50 14.34 -1.41
N LEU A 355 10.60 13.60 -1.31
CA LEU A 355 11.43 13.56 -0.11
C LEU A 355 12.01 14.94 0.23
N ILE A 356 12.57 15.63 -0.76
CA ILE A 356 13.11 17.00 -0.59
C ILE A 356 12.02 17.95 -0.12
N LEU A 357 10.84 17.89 -0.74
CA LEU A 357 9.72 18.74 -0.40
C LEU A 357 9.26 18.54 1.05
N ILE A 358 9.09 17.28 1.48
CA ILE A 358 8.74 16.97 2.87
C ILE A 358 9.83 17.47 3.82
N LEU A 359 11.11 17.31 3.46
CA LEU A 359 12.23 17.76 4.28
C LEU A 359 12.29 19.29 4.42
N VAL A 360 12.01 20.04 3.35
CA VAL A 360 11.92 21.51 3.37
C VAL A 360 10.74 21.98 4.22
N CYS A 361 9.56 21.39 4.01
CA CYS A 361 8.38 21.65 4.85
C CYS A 361 8.66 21.37 6.34
N HIS A 362 9.49 20.36 6.62
CA HIS A 362 9.86 20.00 7.97
C HIS A 362 10.93 20.93 8.54
N ARG A 363 11.95 21.39 7.80
CA ARG A 363 13.03 22.23 8.35
C ARG A 363 12.61 23.67 8.63
N ASN A 364 11.63 24.21 7.92
CA ASN A 364 11.26 25.62 8.07
C ASN A 364 10.47 25.90 9.38
N PRO A 365 11.01 26.71 10.30
CA PRO A 365 10.40 26.97 11.61
C PRO A 365 9.10 27.78 11.52
N ILE A 366 8.94 28.63 10.50
CA ILE A 366 7.69 29.36 10.21
C ILE A 366 6.53 28.39 9.85
N LEU A 367 6.89 27.23 9.31
CA LEU A 367 5.96 26.21 8.82
C LEU A 367 5.62 25.16 9.90
N ARG A 368 6.49 24.99 10.89
CA ARG A 368 6.20 24.30 12.15
C ARG A 368 5.44 25.26 13.05
N SER A 369 4.42 24.80 13.77
CA SER A 369 3.73 25.61 14.77
C SER A 369 4.58 25.87 16.02
N LYS A 370 5.80 26.39 15.88
CA LYS A 370 6.51 27.00 17.01
C LYS A 370 6.05 28.46 17.08
N PRO A 371 5.37 28.90 18.15
CA PRO A 371 5.40 30.32 18.45
C PRO A 371 6.87 30.74 18.62
N ALA A 372 7.20 31.93 18.13
CA ALA A 372 8.51 32.55 18.32
C ALA A 372 8.85 32.63 19.82
#